data_AF-A0A7X5UT61-F1
#
_entry.id   AF-A0A7X5UT61-F1
#
_cell.length_a   1.000
_cell.length_b   1.000
_cell.length_c   1.000
_cell.angle_alpha   90.00
_cell.angle_beta   90.00
_cell.angle_gamma   90.00
#
_symmetry.space_group_name_H-M   'P 1'
#
loop_
_entity.id
_entity.type
_entity.pdbx_description
1 polymer ?
#
loop_
_entity_poly.entity_id
_entity_poly.type
_entity_poly.pdbx_seq_one_letter_code
_entity_poly.pdbx_strand_id
1 'polypeptide(L)'
;MDTGHLAARDKAAIRAELDLREATWQRLRPEGDTLEYAFVTHSDSLTYVALRQSSEPDGTTLVFTPSEWDAFLAGVRDGEFDRPR
;
A
#
# COMPACT_ATOMS: atom_id res chain seq x y z
N MET A 1 -3.19 24.05 -12.32
CA MET A 1 -3.66 22.66 -12.54
C MET A 1 -3.72 22.05 -11.16
N ASP A 2 -4.94 21.91 -10.64
CA ASP A 2 -5.22 21.35 -9.32
C ASP A 2 -5.52 19.86 -9.51
N THR A 3 -4.52 19.03 -9.27
CA THR A 3 -4.61 17.56 -9.44
C THR A 3 -5.09 16.86 -8.16
N GLY A 4 -5.46 17.62 -7.11
CA GLY A 4 -5.67 17.08 -5.76
C GLY A 4 -7.08 16.54 -5.46
N HIS A 5 -8.08 16.82 -6.30
CA HIS A 5 -9.49 16.61 -5.89
C HIS A 5 -10.16 15.34 -6.45
N LEU A 6 -9.59 14.68 -7.47
CA LEU A 6 -10.19 13.47 -8.07
C LEU A 6 -9.79 12.16 -7.36
N ALA A 7 -8.61 12.09 -6.74
CA ALA A 7 -8.05 10.82 -6.26
C ALA A 7 -8.78 10.21 -5.04
N ALA A 8 -9.37 11.02 -4.15
CA ALA A 8 -9.84 10.52 -2.85
C ALA A 8 -11.19 9.75 -2.92
N ARG A 9 -12.08 10.10 -3.86
CA ARG A 9 -13.35 9.36 -4.08
C ARG A 9 -13.15 8.11 -4.95
N ASP A 10 -12.17 8.13 -5.86
CA ASP A 10 -11.85 6.99 -6.72
C ASP A 10 -11.06 5.89 -5.99
N LYS A 11 -10.19 6.25 -5.04
CA LYS A 11 -9.34 5.29 -4.31
C LYS A 11 -10.12 4.20 -3.56
N ALA A 12 -11.26 4.54 -2.98
CA ALA A 12 -12.07 3.55 -2.27
C ALA A 12 -12.66 2.49 -3.22
N ALA A 13 -13.07 2.90 -4.42
CA ALA A 13 -13.52 1.99 -5.46
C ALA A 13 -12.38 1.10 -5.97
N ILE A 14 -11.22 1.70 -6.28
CA ILE A 14 -10.01 0.97 -6.69
C ILE A 14 -9.62 -0.09 -5.66
N ARG A 15 -9.66 0.27 -4.37
CA ARG A 15 -9.38 -0.67 -3.26
C ARG A 15 -10.34 -1.84 -3.21
N ALA A 16 -11.61 -1.62 -3.54
CA ALA A 16 -12.62 -2.68 -3.55
C ALA A 16 -12.49 -3.61 -4.76
N GLU A 17 -11.90 -3.14 -5.85
CA GLU A 17 -11.72 -3.89 -7.10
C GLU A 17 -10.38 -4.65 -7.18
N LEU A 18 -9.40 -4.30 -6.35
CA LEU A 18 -8.13 -5.01 -6.25
C LEU A 18 -8.33 -6.46 -5.76
N ASP A 19 -7.90 -7.44 -6.56
CA ASP A 19 -7.89 -8.84 -6.13
C ASP A 19 -6.68 -9.13 -5.22
N LEU A 20 -6.90 -8.99 -3.91
CA LEU A 20 -5.90 -9.24 -2.89
C LEU A 20 -5.73 -10.72 -2.52
N ARG A 21 -6.62 -11.60 -2.99
CA ARG A 21 -6.57 -13.04 -2.69
C ARG A 21 -5.46 -13.73 -3.48
N GLU A 22 -5.24 -13.26 -4.71
CA GLU A 22 -4.18 -13.75 -5.61
C GLU A 22 -2.85 -12.99 -5.43
N ALA A 23 -2.80 -12.04 -4.49
CA ALA A 23 -1.59 -11.27 -4.23
C ALA A 23 -0.46 -12.17 -3.71
N THR A 24 0.74 -12.01 -4.30
CA THR A 24 1.95 -12.69 -3.81
C THR A 24 2.53 -11.92 -2.64
N TRP A 25 2.12 -12.27 -1.43
CA TRP A 25 2.55 -11.62 -0.20
C TRP A 25 4.02 -11.93 0.15
N GLN A 26 4.79 -10.87 0.34
CA GLN A 26 6.19 -10.90 0.77
C GLN A 26 6.28 -10.54 2.25
N ARG A 27 6.92 -11.40 3.03
CA ARG A 27 7.06 -11.24 4.48
C ARG A 27 8.36 -10.50 4.82
N LEU A 28 8.30 -9.45 5.64
CA LEU A 28 9.50 -8.67 6.00
C LEU A 28 10.49 -9.43 6.90
N ARG A 29 9.99 -10.35 7.74
CA ARG A 29 10.82 -11.18 8.62
C ARG A 29 10.34 -12.62 8.55
N PRO A 30 11.22 -13.62 8.48
CA PRO A 30 10.81 -15.01 8.34
C PRO A 30 10.04 -15.53 9.56
N GLU A 31 10.30 -14.98 10.74
CA GLU A 31 9.75 -15.45 12.01
C GLU A 31 9.01 -14.33 12.77
N GLY A 32 8.05 -14.75 13.59
CA GLY A 32 7.23 -13.88 14.44
C GLY A 32 6.31 -12.95 13.67
N ASP A 33 5.42 -12.26 14.39
CA ASP A 33 4.48 -11.30 13.79
C ASP A 33 5.22 -10.17 13.07
N THR A 34 4.81 -9.89 11.84
CA THR A 34 5.50 -8.93 10.98
C THR A 34 4.58 -8.39 9.88
N LEU A 35 5.02 -7.32 9.26
CA LEU A 35 4.34 -6.77 8.09
C LEU A 35 4.57 -7.67 6.87
N GLU A 36 3.51 -7.84 6.09
CA GLU A 36 3.57 -8.38 4.73
C GLU A 36 3.22 -7.30 3.72
N TYR A 37 3.83 -7.36 2.54
CA TYR A 37 3.54 -6.45 1.44
C TYR A 37 3.38 -7.20 0.12
N ALA A 38 2.61 -6.64 -0.81
CA ALA A 38 2.47 -7.19 -2.16
C ALA A 38 2.36 -6.06 -3.19
N PHE A 39 2.85 -6.33 -4.40
CA PHE A 39 2.58 -5.53 -5.59
C PHE A 39 1.41 -6.18 -6.34
N VAL A 40 0.33 -5.42 -6.56
CA VAL A 40 -0.91 -5.92 -7.14
C VAL A 40 -1.28 -5.08 -8.35
N THR A 41 -1.28 -5.69 -9.53
CA THR A 41 -1.70 -5.02 -10.77
C THR A 41 -3.22 -5.00 -10.84
N HIS A 42 -3.80 -3.82 -10.97
CA HIS A 42 -5.24 -3.64 -11.11
C HIS A 42 -5.67 -3.72 -12.60
N SER A 43 -6.98 -3.74 -12.84
CA SER A 43 -7.57 -3.78 -14.18
C SER A 43 -7.23 -2.55 -15.04
N ASP A 44 -6.91 -1.42 -14.40
CA ASP A 44 -6.41 -0.19 -15.04
C ASP A 44 -4.94 -0.29 -15.50
N SER A 45 -4.30 -1.46 -15.34
CA SER A 45 -2.88 -1.72 -15.64
C SER A 45 -1.86 -0.97 -14.76
N LEU A 46 -2.29 -0.32 -13.68
CA LEU A 46 -1.41 0.27 -12.68
C LEU A 46 -1.11 -0.74 -11.57
N THR A 47 0.07 -0.59 -10.97
CA THR A 47 0.51 -1.43 -9.84
C THR A 47 0.31 -0.71 -8.53
N TYR A 48 -0.47 -1.32 -7.65
CA TYR A 48 -0.75 -0.85 -6.30
C TYR A 48 0.13 -1.60 -5.30
N VAL A 49 0.38 -0.96 -4.15
CA VAL A 49 1.11 -1.59 -3.04
C VAL A 49 0.13 -1.85 -1.91
N ALA A 50 0.01 -3.11 -1.51
CA ALA A 50 -0.81 -3.54 -0.40
C ALA A 50 0.07 -3.93 0.80
N LEU A 51 -0.32 -3.53 2.00
CA LEU A 51 0.35 -3.87 3.26
C LEU A 51 -0.67 -4.48 4.22
N ARG A 52 -0.29 -5.52 4.95
CA ARG A 52 -1.10 -6.11 6.02
C ARG A 52 -0.25 -6.65 7.17
N GLN A 53 -0.89 -6.92 8.30
CA GLN A 53 -0.27 -7.63 9.41
C GLN A 53 -0.29 -9.14 9.13
N SER A 54 0.83 -9.83 9.33
CA SER A 54 0.90 -11.25 9.00
C SER A 54 0.02 -12.16 9.86
N SER A 55 -0.23 -11.76 11.11
CA SER A 55 -1.09 -12.50 12.05
C SER A 55 -2.58 -12.21 11.82
N GLU A 56 -2.92 -11.24 10.97
CA GLU A 56 -4.29 -10.88 10.61
C GLU A 56 -4.42 -10.80 9.07
N PRO A 57 -4.26 -11.93 8.33
CA PRO A 57 -4.24 -11.92 6.87
C PRO A 57 -5.55 -11.46 6.22
N ASP A 58 -6.68 -11.65 6.93
CA ASP A 58 -8.02 -11.17 6.57
C ASP A 58 -8.39 -9.86 7.28
N GLY A 59 -7.45 -9.27 8.02
CA GLY A 59 -7.61 -8.01 8.72
C GLY A 59 -7.53 -6.80 7.78
N THR A 60 -7.27 -5.63 8.36
CA THR A 60 -7.18 -4.39 7.57
C THR A 60 -5.97 -4.42 6.64
N THR A 61 -6.22 -4.22 5.34
CA THR A 61 -5.17 -4.01 4.34
C THR A 61 -5.04 -2.53 4.00
N LEU A 62 -3.84 -1.98 4.13
CA LEU A 62 -3.52 -0.64 3.64
C LEU A 62 -3.09 -0.73 2.19
N VAL A 63 -3.76 0.02 1.31
CA VAL A 63 -3.45 0.07 -0.11
C VAL A 63 -3.01 1.48 -0.52
N PHE A 64 -1.90 1.55 -1.21
CA PHE A 64 -1.32 2.75 -1.81
C PHE A 64 -1.50 2.73 -3.32
N THR A 65 -1.95 3.85 -3.88
CA THR A 65 -1.82 4.10 -5.32
C THR A 65 -0.34 4.27 -5.71
N PRO A 66 0.03 4.15 -7.00
CA PRO A 66 1.41 4.41 -7.43
C PRO A 66 1.95 5.75 -6.92
N SER A 67 1.17 6.83 -7.10
CA SER A 67 1.58 8.18 -6.69
C SER A 67 1.73 8.35 -5.18
N GLU A 68 0.90 7.67 -4.39
CA GLU A 68 1.01 7.72 -2.93
C GLU A 68 2.19 6.91 -2.43
N TRP A 69 2.51 5.80 -3.09
CA TRP A 69 3.70 5.01 -2.77
C TRP A 69 4.98 5.79 -3.06
N ASP A 70 5.04 6.45 -4.22
CA ASP A 70 6.16 7.34 -4.57
C ASP A 70 6.32 8.48 -3.56
N ALA A 71 5.21 9.12 -3.17
CA ALA A 71 5.23 10.19 -2.16
C ALA A 71 5.65 9.67 -0.78
N PHE A 72 5.16 8.50 -0.35
CA PHE A 72 5.57 7.86 0.89
C PHE A 72 7.07 7.58 0.92
N LEU A 73 7.62 7.01 -0.15
CA LEU A 73 9.05 6.73 -0.26
C LEU A 73 9.90 8.01 -0.28
N ALA A 74 9.41 9.09 -0.88
CA ALA A 74 10.08 10.39 -0.83
C ALA A 74 10.15 10.91 0.61
N GLY A 75 9.02 10.94 1.34
CA GLY A 75 8.99 11.37 2.75
C GLY A 75 9.88 10.51 3.66
N VAL A 76 9.92 9.18 3.46
CA VAL A 76 10.86 8.28 4.16
C VAL A 76 12.32 8.66 3.90
N ARG A 77 12.69 8.97 2.66
CA ARG A 77 14.07 9.38 2.31
C ARG A 77 14.43 10.74 2.88
N ASP A 78 13.46 11.63 3.01
CA ASP A 78 13.63 12.96 3.58
C ASP A 78 13.63 12.96 5.12
N GLY A 79 13.47 11.79 5.75
CA GLY A 79 13.49 11.63 7.21
C GLY A 79 12.20 12.09 7.88
N GLU A 80 11.10 12.25 7.15
CA GLU A 80 9.80 12.70 7.69
C GLU A 80 9.28 11.78 8.80
N PHE A 81 9.65 10.50 8.75
CA PHE A 81 9.24 9.48 9.72
C PHE A 81 10.32 9.14 10.77
N ASP A 82 11.43 9.88 10.80
CA ASP A 82 12.43 9.68 11.84
C ASP A 82 11.85 10.05 13.22
N ARG A 83 12.17 9.23 14.22
CA ARG A 83 11.74 9.53 15.60
C ARG A 83 12.44 10.80 16.08
N PRO A 84 11.75 11.64 16.89
CA PRO A 84 12.42 12.73 17.60
C PRO A 84 13.65 12.19 18.36
N ARG A 85 14.73 12.97 18.31
CA ARG A 85 15.95 12.68 19.08
C ARG A 85 15.86 13.23 20.49
#